data_AF-A0A5J4PID1-F1
#
_entry.id   AF-A0A5J4PID1-F1
#
_cell.length_a   1.000
_cell.length_b   1.000
_cell.length_c   1.000
_cell.angle_alpha   90.00
_cell.angle_beta   90.00
_cell.angle_gamma   90.00
#
_symmetry.space_group_name_H-M   'P 1'
#
loop_
_entity.id
_entity.type
_entity.pdbx_description
1 polymer ?
#
loop_
_entity_poly.entity_id
_entity_poly.type
_entity_poly.pdbx_seq_one_letter_code
_entity_poly.pdbx_strand_id
1 'polypeptide(L)'
;EQLFGIALDLSITWINRILFLKLLEAQIVKYHNGNKDYAFLSSDKLIDYNDLDSLFFSVLARKEEERQESIKAKFTHVPYLNSSLFEITEIEDKTICIDSLQNNAKIALHPKSVLHSRGNSCDCTSMKPLEYLLRFLDAYDFSSEGSEGIQEENKTLISASVLGLIFEKINGYKDGSFFTPSFITMYMCRETISKVVIQKFNETKSWKCQTINEIYREIHDIAEANEIYNSVRICDPAVGSGHFLVSALNEMIFLKSELGILTDKSGKPLKDYRVAIENDELI
;
A
#
# COMPACT_ATOMS: atom_id res chain seq x y z
N GLU A 1 -31.84 -1.32 -5.09
CA GLU A 1 -30.69 -0.51 -5.53
C GLU A 1 -29.83 -0.05 -4.35
N GLN A 2 -30.40 0.62 -3.34
CA GLN A 2 -29.67 1.06 -2.13
C GLN A 2 -28.92 -0.06 -1.39
N LEU A 3 -29.58 -1.19 -1.08
CA LEU A 3 -28.94 -2.32 -0.39
C LEU A 3 -27.77 -2.92 -1.17
N PHE A 4 -27.89 -2.95 -2.50
CA PHE A 4 -26.81 -3.43 -3.38
C PHE A 4 -25.62 -2.47 -3.35
N GLY A 5 -25.88 -1.16 -3.38
CA GLY A 5 -24.83 -0.14 -3.24
C GLY A 5 -24.07 -0.28 -1.91
N ILE A 6 -24.79 -0.37 -0.79
CA ILE A 6 -24.19 -0.58 0.54
C ILE A 6 -23.36 -1.86 0.58
N ALA A 7 -23.90 -2.97 0.08
CA ALA A 7 -23.17 -4.25 0.06
C ALA A 7 -21.91 -4.18 -0.81
N LEU A 8 -21.96 -3.46 -1.93
CA LEU A 8 -20.81 -3.23 -2.80
C LEU A 8 -19.77 -2.37 -2.08
N ASP A 9 -20.15 -1.25 -1.47
CA ASP A 9 -19.23 -0.35 -0.76
C ASP A 9 -18.51 -1.06 0.41
N LEU A 10 -19.24 -1.88 1.18
CA LEU A 10 -18.67 -2.74 2.22
C LEU A 10 -17.69 -3.76 1.62
N SER A 11 -18.09 -4.44 0.54
CA SER A 11 -17.24 -5.44 -0.12
C SER A 11 -15.95 -4.81 -0.66
N ILE A 12 -16.04 -3.62 -1.27
CA ILE A 12 -14.88 -2.86 -1.74
C ILE A 12 -13.96 -2.54 -0.57
N THR A 13 -14.51 -1.99 0.52
CA THR A 13 -13.73 -1.63 1.72
C THR A 13 -12.99 -2.83 2.29
N TRP A 14 -13.66 -3.97 2.46
CA TRP A 14 -13.05 -5.19 3.00
C TRP A 14 -12.02 -5.81 2.06
N ILE A 15 -12.31 -5.87 0.76
CA ILE A 15 -11.33 -6.36 -0.24
C ILE A 15 -10.09 -5.47 -0.27
N ASN A 16 -10.27 -4.14 -0.18
CA ASN A 16 -9.15 -3.20 -0.14
C ASN A 16 -8.24 -3.44 1.07
N ARG A 17 -8.82 -3.66 2.27
CA ARG A 17 -8.07 -4.04 3.46
C ARG A 17 -7.30 -5.35 3.27
N ILE A 18 -7.94 -6.39 2.72
CA ILE A 18 -7.31 -7.70 2.53
C ILE A 18 -6.17 -7.62 1.50
N LEU A 19 -6.36 -6.91 0.39
CA LEU A 19 -5.32 -6.71 -0.63
C LEU A 19 -4.12 -5.95 -0.08
N PHE A 20 -4.36 -4.88 0.69
CA PHE A 20 -3.30 -4.14 1.36
C PHE A 20 -2.53 -5.05 2.31
N LEU A 21 -3.22 -5.88 3.10
CA LEU A 21 -2.56 -6.81 4.00
C LEU A 21 -1.76 -7.88 3.27
N LYS A 22 -2.19 -8.29 2.08
CA LYS A 22 -1.46 -9.29 1.29
C LYS A 22 -0.14 -8.74 0.77
N LEU A 23 -0.13 -7.47 0.35
CA LEU A 23 1.11 -6.76 0.03
C LEU A 23 2.02 -6.62 1.25
N LEU A 24 1.46 -6.18 2.38
CA LEU A 24 2.21 -6.00 3.61
C LEU A 24 2.86 -7.32 4.05
N GLU A 25 2.10 -8.40 4.04
CA GLU A 25 2.59 -9.75 4.35
C GLU A 25 3.77 -10.12 3.44
N ALA A 26 3.61 -9.97 2.12
CA ALA A 26 4.65 -10.32 1.16
C ALA A 26 5.95 -9.54 1.40
N GLN A 27 5.84 -8.24 1.71
CA GLN A 27 7.00 -7.40 2.04
C GLN A 27 7.65 -7.82 3.37
N ILE A 28 6.87 -8.07 4.42
CA ILE A 28 7.41 -8.53 5.71
C ILE A 28 8.14 -9.87 5.54
N VAL A 29 7.54 -10.83 4.84
CA VAL A 29 8.17 -12.13 4.55
C VAL A 29 9.47 -11.95 3.76
N LYS A 30 9.49 -11.07 2.76
CA LYS A 30 10.68 -10.73 1.97
C LYS A 30 11.80 -10.14 2.83
N TYR A 31 11.50 -9.18 3.70
CA TYR A 31 12.49 -8.59 4.62
C TYR A 31 13.09 -9.61 5.60
N HIS A 32 12.40 -10.72 5.84
CA HIS A 32 12.86 -11.82 6.68
C HIS A 32 13.33 -13.04 5.85
N ASN A 33 13.91 -12.79 4.68
CA ASN A 33 14.51 -13.81 3.80
C ASN A 33 13.55 -14.95 3.42
N GLY A 34 12.27 -14.64 3.21
CA GLY A 34 11.27 -15.64 2.83
C GLY A 34 10.73 -16.48 3.98
N ASN A 35 10.99 -16.12 5.24
CA ASN A 35 10.47 -16.87 6.38
C ASN A 35 8.94 -16.80 6.44
N LYS A 36 8.29 -17.96 6.26
CA LYS A 36 6.83 -18.12 6.27
C LYS A 36 6.18 -17.92 7.64
N ASP A 37 6.95 -17.95 8.73
CA ASP A 37 6.41 -17.67 10.07
C ASP A 37 5.81 -16.24 10.17
N TYR A 38 6.34 -15.33 9.35
CA TYR A 38 5.88 -13.96 9.19
C TYR A 38 4.64 -13.81 8.32
N ALA A 39 4.22 -14.86 7.60
CA ALA A 39 2.94 -14.86 6.90
C ALA A 39 1.78 -14.87 7.90
N PHE A 40 0.71 -14.11 7.65
CA PHE A 40 -0.43 -13.98 8.55
C PHE A 40 -1.81 -13.99 7.87
N LEU A 41 -1.88 -13.92 6.55
CA LEU A 41 -3.07 -14.02 5.72
C LEU A 41 -3.19 -15.42 5.09
N SER A 42 -3.28 -16.43 5.94
CA SER A 42 -3.35 -17.82 5.51
C SER A 42 -4.51 -18.53 6.17
N SER A 43 -5.01 -19.61 5.54
CA SER A 43 -6.19 -20.35 6.04
C SER A 43 -5.96 -21.07 7.37
N ASP A 44 -4.71 -21.24 7.81
CA ASP A 44 -4.36 -21.75 9.13
C ASP A 44 -4.48 -20.68 10.23
N LYS A 45 -4.21 -19.41 9.92
CA LYS A 45 -4.34 -18.29 10.87
C LYS A 45 -5.71 -17.63 10.81
N LEU A 46 -6.35 -17.57 9.65
CA LEU A 46 -7.65 -16.95 9.44
C LEU A 46 -8.68 -18.02 9.11
N ILE A 47 -9.32 -18.55 10.15
CA ILE A 47 -10.27 -19.65 10.04
C ILE A 47 -11.65 -19.13 9.60
N ASP A 48 -12.01 -17.95 10.12
CA ASP A 48 -13.34 -17.37 9.98
C ASP A 48 -13.31 -15.83 9.93
N TYR A 49 -14.48 -15.21 9.78
CA TYR A 49 -14.56 -13.75 9.69
C TYR A 49 -14.30 -13.02 11.02
N ASN A 50 -14.41 -13.70 12.17
CA ASN A 50 -14.05 -13.12 13.47
C ASN A 50 -12.54 -12.93 13.59
N ASP A 51 -11.76 -13.88 13.04
CA ASP A 51 -10.31 -13.76 12.97
C ASP A 51 -9.89 -12.56 12.10
N LEU A 52 -10.60 -12.35 10.99
CA LEU A 52 -10.33 -11.25 10.07
C LEU A 52 -10.71 -9.90 10.68
N ASP A 53 -11.84 -9.83 11.37
CA ASP A 53 -12.26 -8.66 12.14
C ASP A 53 -11.25 -8.31 13.24
N SER A 54 -10.82 -9.33 14.01
CA SER A 54 -9.80 -9.18 15.03
C SER A 54 -8.47 -8.67 14.45
N LEU A 55 -8.07 -9.18 13.28
CA LEU A 55 -6.89 -8.71 12.57
C LEU A 55 -7.03 -7.21 12.22
N PHE A 56 -8.18 -6.78 11.69
CA PHE A 56 -8.41 -5.37 11.34
C PHE A 56 -8.38 -4.46 12.57
N PHE A 57 -9.22 -4.73 13.57
CA PHE A 57 -9.53 -3.74 14.60
C PHE A 57 -8.82 -3.98 15.94
N SER A 58 -8.34 -5.19 16.18
CA SER A 58 -7.65 -5.55 17.42
C SER A 58 -6.15 -5.75 17.25
N VAL A 59 -5.65 -5.89 16.03
CA VAL A 59 -4.21 -5.99 15.72
C VAL A 59 -3.72 -4.75 15.00
N LEU A 60 -4.23 -4.47 13.81
CA LEU A 60 -3.69 -3.42 12.95
C LEU A 60 -4.03 -2.03 13.48
N ALA A 61 -5.23 -1.84 14.01
CA ALA A 61 -5.68 -0.59 14.63
C ALA A 61 -5.27 -0.41 16.11
N ARG A 62 -4.46 -1.31 16.69
CA ARG A 62 -4.01 -1.21 18.09
C ARG A 62 -2.51 -1.45 18.27
N LYS A 63 -1.89 -0.66 19.15
CA LYS A 63 -0.48 -0.81 19.51
C LYS A 63 -0.22 -2.17 20.14
N GLU A 64 0.99 -2.69 19.93
CA GLU A 64 1.36 -4.05 20.38
C GLU A 64 1.16 -4.23 21.89
N GLU A 65 1.56 -3.25 22.70
CA GLU A 65 1.41 -3.26 24.14
C GLU A 65 -0.04 -3.39 24.63
N GLU A 66 -1.02 -2.87 23.86
CA GLU A 66 -2.45 -2.83 24.19
C GLU A 66 -3.22 -4.09 23.76
N ARG A 67 -2.58 -5.00 23.03
CA ARG A 67 -3.22 -6.22 22.51
C ARG A 67 -3.41 -7.27 23.61
N GLN A 68 -4.51 -8.03 23.51
CA GLN A 68 -4.74 -9.20 24.35
C GLN A 68 -3.70 -10.30 24.08
N GLU A 69 -3.37 -11.09 25.10
CA GLU A 69 -2.31 -12.12 25.03
C GLU A 69 -2.59 -13.18 23.96
N SER A 70 -3.85 -13.60 23.81
CA SER A 70 -4.29 -14.55 22.78
C SER A 70 -4.04 -14.03 21.36
N ILE A 71 -4.30 -12.74 21.14
CA ILE A 71 -4.11 -12.06 19.86
C ILE A 71 -2.61 -11.88 19.57
N LYS A 72 -1.81 -11.51 20.59
CA LYS A 72 -0.35 -11.41 20.49
C LYS A 72 0.29 -12.72 20.06
N ALA A 73 -0.16 -13.84 20.63
CA ALA A 73 0.33 -15.17 20.29
C ALA A 73 -0.03 -15.58 18.85
N LYS A 74 -1.21 -15.18 18.36
CA LYS A 74 -1.67 -15.52 17.00
C LYS A 74 -1.04 -14.66 15.90
N PHE A 75 -0.85 -13.37 16.18
CA PHE A 75 -0.37 -12.35 15.24
C PHE A 75 0.91 -11.66 15.71
N THR A 76 1.87 -12.46 16.19
CA THR A 76 3.10 -11.97 16.84
C THR A 76 3.95 -11.07 15.95
N HIS A 77 3.99 -11.35 14.65
CA HIS A 77 4.83 -10.62 13.70
C HIS A 77 4.07 -9.52 12.93
N VAL A 78 2.81 -9.26 13.28
CA VAL A 78 2.00 -8.25 12.61
C VAL A 78 2.19 -6.89 13.30
N PRO A 79 2.74 -5.87 12.61
CA PRO A 79 2.98 -4.57 13.20
C PRO A 79 1.68 -3.82 13.48
N TYR A 80 1.73 -2.83 14.36
CA TYR A 80 0.69 -1.81 14.45
C TYR A 80 0.74 -0.90 13.21
N LEU A 81 -0.42 -0.61 12.62
CA LEU A 81 -0.57 0.37 11.56
C LEU A 81 -1.51 1.47 12.00
N ASN A 82 -0.97 2.67 12.18
CA ASN A 82 -1.75 3.87 12.45
C ASN A 82 -2.44 4.37 11.17
N SER A 83 -3.27 3.52 10.56
CA SER A 83 -3.91 3.77 9.27
C SER A 83 -5.42 3.85 9.42
N SER A 84 -6.00 4.92 8.87
CA SER A 84 -7.46 5.08 8.76
C SER A 84 -8.12 3.96 7.95
N LEU A 85 -7.34 3.20 7.16
CA LEU A 85 -7.83 2.02 6.46
C LEU A 85 -8.40 0.97 7.42
N PHE A 86 -7.92 0.91 8.67
CA PHE A 86 -8.36 -0.05 9.69
C PHE A 86 -9.21 0.61 10.79
N GLU A 87 -9.71 1.81 10.56
CA GLU A 87 -10.78 2.38 11.37
C GLU A 87 -12.13 1.85 10.90
N ILE A 88 -13.08 1.70 11.82
CA ILE A 88 -14.45 1.32 11.49
C ILE A 88 -15.07 2.46 10.68
N THR A 89 -15.52 2.15 9.47
CA THR A 89 -16.16 3.15 8.61
C THR A 89 -17.59 3.43 9.05
N GLU A 90 -18.13 4.59 8.68
CA GLU A 90 -19.52 4.97 8.99
C GLU A 90 -20.54 3.96 8.43
N ILE A 91 -20.27 3.34 7.28
CA ILE A 91 -21.14 2.33 6.69
C ILE A 91 -21.11 1.04 7.50
N GLU A 92 -19.93 0.58 7.95
CA GLU A 92 -19.80 -0.59 8.82
C GLU A 92 -20.56 -0.39 10.14
N ASP A 93 -20.36 0.76 10.79
CA ASP A 93 -21.03 1.11 12.05
C ASP A 93 -22.57 1.13 11.92
N LYS A 94 -23.09 1.65 10.79
CA LYS A 94 -24.53 1.76 10.55
C LYS A 94 -25.19 0.50 10.03
N THR A 95 -24.43 -0.50 9.57
CA THR A 95 -24.98 -1.64 8.85
C THR A 95 -24.50 -2.98 9.40
N ILE A 96 -23.45 -3.56 8.83
CA ILE A 96 -22.85 -4.80 9.28
C ILE A 96 -21.33 -4.67 9.28
N CYS A 97 -20.70 -5.31 10.27
CA CYS A 97 -19.27 -5.52 10.32
C CYS A 97 -18.89 -6.84 9.62
N ILE A 98 -17.59 -7.02 9.35
CA ILE A 98 -17.12 -8.19 8.61
C ILE A 98 -17.30 -9.50 9.39
N ASP A 99 -17.22 -9.46 10.72
CA ASP A 99 -17.48 -10.57 11.63
C ASP A 99 -18.89 -11.18 11.48
N SER A 100 -19.84 -10.39 10.99
CA SER A 100 -21.24 -10.75 10.82
C SER A 100 -21.49 -11.60 9.55
N LEU A 101 -20.46 -11.81 8.71
CA LEU A 101 -20.55 -12.63 7.51
C LEU A 101 -20.64 -14.13 7.85
N GLN A 102 -21.33 -14.89 7.00
CA GLN A 102 -21.60 -16.31 7.24
C GLN A 102 -20.37 -17.19 7.03
N ASN A 103 -19.79 -17.69 8.13
CA ASN A 103 -18.61 -18.58 8.13
C ASN A 103 -18.83 -19.95 7.44
N ASN A 104 -20.07 -20.42 7.39
CA ASN A 104 -20.43 -21.73 6.84
C ASN A 104 -21.05 -21.67 5.44
N ALA A 105 -21.12 -20.48 4.85
CA ALA A 105 -21.54 -20.34 3.46
C ALA A 105 -20.62 -21.14 2.55
N LYS A 106 -21.16 -21.60 1.42
CA LYS A 106 -20.38 -22.25 0.36
C LYS A 106 -20.61 -21.51 -0.94
N ILE A 107 -19.52 -21.21 -1.63
CA ILE A 107 -19.54 -20.60 -2.95
C ILE A 107 -18.86 -21.54 -3.96
N ALA A 108 -19.43 -21.60 -5.16
CA ALA A 108 -18.81 -22.29 -6.27
C ALA A 108 -17.59 -21.50 -6.76
N LEU A 109 -16.51 -22.20 -7.13
CA LEU A 109 -15.36 -21.53 -7.71
C LEU A 109 -15.75 -20.89 -9.05
N HIS A 110 -15.22 -19.70 -9.32
CA HIS A 110 -15.46 -19.05 -10.60
C HIS A 110 -14.77 -19.85 -11.72
N PRO A 111 -15.40 -20.09 -12.89
CA PRO A 111 -14.84 -20.98 -13.92
C PRO A 111 -13.43 -20.60 -14.40
N LYS A 112 -13.10 -19.31 -14.34
CA LYS A 112 -11.78 -18.77 -14.72
C LYS A 112 -10.81 -18.64 -13.54
N SER A 113 -11.13 -19.21 -12.38
CA SER A 113 -10.27 -19.16 -11.20
C SER A 113 -8.96 -19.88 -11.46
N VAL A 114 -7.86 -19.27 -11.03
CA VAL A 114 -6.52 -19.90 -11.04
C VAL A 114 -6.49 -21.20 -10.24
N LEU A 115 -7.39 -21.37 -9.28
CA LEU A 115 -7.52 -22.57 -8.47
C LEU A 115 -8.02 -23.81 -9.24
N HIS A 116 -8.59 -23.64 -10.44
CA HIS A 116 -8.92 -24.77 -11.32
C HIS A 116 -7.71 -25.35 -12.05
N SER A 117 -6.64 -24.56 -12.23
CA SER A 117 -5.56 -24.87 -13.18
C SER A 117 -4.35 -25.58 -12.55
N ARG A 118 -4.23 -25.60 -11.22
CA ARG A 118 -3.14 -26.30 -10.52
C ARG A 118 -3.60 -27.71 -10.19
N GLY A 119 -2.89 -28.71 -10.71
CA GLY A 119 -3.21 -30.15 -10.72
C GLY A 119 -3.29 -30.84 -9.35
N ASN A 120 -3.91 -30.19 -8.36
CA ASN A 120 -4.42 -30.85 -7.19
C ASN A 120 -5.77 -31.46 -7.55
N SER A 121 -5.82 -32.78 -7.48
CA SER A 121 -6.98 -33.67 -7.59
C SER A 121 -8.02 -33.46 -6.48
N CYS A 122 -8.23 -32.23 -6.03
CA CYS A 122 -9.26 -31.90 -5.08
C CYS A 122 -10.44 -31.34 -5.88
N ASP A 123 -11.43 -32.19 -6.17
CA ASP A 123 -12.75 -31.87 -6.74
C ASP A 123 -13.58 -30.95 -5.80
N CYS A 124 -12.96 -29.91 -5.23
CA CYS A 124 -13.66 -28.89 -4.47
C CYS A 124 -14.35 -27.93 -5.43
N THR A 125 -15.53 -28.35 -5.90
CA THR A 125 -16.45 -27.51 -6.69
C THR A 125 -17.02 -26.35 -5.88
N SER A 126 -16.98 -26.44 -4.54
CA SER A 126 -17.41 -25.39 -3.61
C SER A 126 -16.54 -25.35 -2.36
N MET A 127 -16.38 -24.15 -1.79
CA MET A 127 -15.62 -23.94 -0.56
C MET A 127 -16.15 -22.71 0.22
N LYS A 128 -15.63 -22.48 1.43
CA LYS A 128 -15.98 -21.29 2.21
C LYS A 128 -15.47 -20.03 1.50
N PRO A 129 -16.25 -18.92 1.44
CA PRO A 129 -15.82 -17.72 0.73
C PRO A 129 -14.48 -17.13 1.20
N LEU A 130 -14.23 -17.10 2.52
CA LEU A 130 -12.94 -16.62 3.06
C LEU A 130 -11.78 -17.51 2.64
N GLU A 131 -11.91 -18.83 2.76
CA GLU A 131 -10.89 -19.79 2.32
C GLU A 131 -10.63 -19.64 0.81
N TYR A 132 -11.68 -19.46 0.01
CA TYR A 132 -11.55 -19.24 -1.42
C TYR A 132 -10.72 -17.99 -1.71
N LEU A 133 -11.04 -16.87 -1.05
CA LEU A 133 -10.35 -15.59 -1.23
C LEU A 133 -8.87 -15.69 -0.86
N LEU A 134 -8.54 -16.26 0.31
CA LEU A 134 -7.15 -16.40 0.76
C LEU A 134 -6.34 -17.26 -0.21
N ARG A 135 -6.86 -18.44 -0.57
CA ARG A 135 -6.20 -19.33 -1.54
C ARG A 135 -6.06 -18.71 -2.92
N PHE A 136 -7.06 -17.94 -3.35
CA PHE A 136 -7.01 -17.21 -4.60
C PHE A 136 -5.87 -16.19 -4.59
N LEU A 137 -5.72 -15.40 -3.52
CA LEU A 137 -4.63 -14.43 -3.38
C LEU A 137 -3.27 -15.12 -3.26
N ASP A 138 -3.16 -16.23 -2.52
CA ASP A 138 -1.94 -17.03 -2.37
C ASP A 138 -1.42 -17.63 -3.69
N ALA A 139 -2.28 -17.73 -4.70
CA ALA A 139 -1.89 -18.23 -6.02
C ALA A 139 -1.11 -17.20 -6.85
N TYR A 140 -1.05 -15.94 -6.41
CA TYR A 140 -0.30 -14.85 -7.04
C TYR A 140 0.94 -14.47 -6.21
N ASP A 141 1.91 -13.85 -6.86
CA ASP A 141 3.11 -13.33 -6.20
C ASP A 141 2.94 -11.82 -5.95
N PHE A 142 3.05 -11.42 -4.68
CA PHE A 142 2.96 -10.02 -4.23
C PHE A 142 4.32 -9.45 -3.77
N SER A 143 5.41 -10.21 -3.91
CA SER A 143 6.72 -9.90 -3.31
C SER A 143 7.65 -9.05 -4.19
N SER A 144 7.36 -8.93 -5.49
CA SER A 144 8.32 -8.36 -6.44
C SER A 144 8.05 -6.88 -6.75
N GLU A 145 8.63 -6.03 -5.93
CA GLU A 145 9.20 -4.76 -6.38
C GLU A 145 10.69 -5.02 -6.72
N GLY A 146 11.06 -4.83 -7.99
CA GLY A 146 12.43 -4.48 -8.37
C GLY A 146 13.48 -5.57 -8.70
N SER A 147 13.17 -6.87 -8.83
CA SER A 147 14.18 -7.80 -9.39
C SER A 147 13.59 -8.95 -10.20
N GLU A 148 14.08 -9.09 -11.44
CA GLU A 148 13.96 -10.27 -12.29
C GLU A 148 14.78 -11.44 -11.72
N GLY A 149 14.59 -11.75 -10.44
CA GLY A 149 15.07 -12.99 -9.85
C GLY A 149 14.29 -14.16 -10.44
N ILE A 150 14.96 -15.29 -10.65
CA ILE A 150 14.34 -16.54 -11.09
C ILE A 150 13.21 -16.87 -10.09
N GLN A 151 11.96 -16.79 -10.55
CA GLN A 151 10.81 -17.21 -9.76
C GLN A 151 10.93 -18.71 -9.49
N GLU A 152 11.06 -19.12 -8.22
CA GLU A 152 11.03 -20.55 -7.84
C GLU A 152 9.65 -21.17 -8.07
N GLU A 153 8.58 -20.36 -8.03
CA GLU A 153 7.21 -20.76 -8.33
C GLU A 153 6.69 -19.95 -9.52
N ASN A 154 6.15 -20.61 -10.57
CA ASN A 154 5.46 -19.96 -11.70
C ASN A 154 4.13 -19.32 -11.23
N LYS A 155 4.20 -18.23 -10.46
CA LYS A 155 3.07 -17.44 -10.00
C LYS A 155 2.98 -16.15 -10.82
N THR A 156 1.75 -15.74 -11.14
CA THR A 156 1.54 -14.46 -11.80
C THR A 156 1.85 -13.33 -10.81
N LEU A 157 2.70 -12.40 -11.23
CA LEU A 157 3.11 -11.26 -10.42
C LEU A 157 2.00 -10.20 -10.31
N ILE A 158 1.82 -9.65 -9.11
CA ILE A 158 0.97 -8.50 -8.81
C ILE A 158 1.86 -7.37 -8.30
N SER A 159 2.16 -6.40 -9.17
CA SER A 159 2.90 -5.19 -8.81
C SER A 159 1.96 -4.08 -8.32
N ALA A 160 2.54 -3.02 -7.75
CA ALA A 160 1.79 -1.84 -7.30
C ALA A 160 0.93 -1.24 -8.44
N SER A 161 1.45 -1.23 -9.68
CA SER A 161 0.70 -0.78 -10.86
C SER A 161 -0.55 -1.64 -11.16
N VAL A 162 -0.44 -2.97 -11.05
CA VAL A 162 -1.58 -3.89 -11.25
C VAL A 162 -2.66 -3.65 -10.19
N LEU A 163 -2.26 -3.39 -8.95
CA LEU A 163 -3.20 -3.05 -7.89
C LEU A 163 -3.87 -1.71 -8.13
N GLY A 164 -3.13 -0.69 -8.56
CA GLY A 164 -3.71 0.58 -9.00
C GLY A 164 -4.81 0.37 -10.03
N LEU A 165 -4.56 -0.46 -11.06
CA LEU A 165 -5.55 -0.84 -12.06
C LEU A 165 -6.75 -1.61 -11.49
N ILE A 166 -6.55 -2.47 -10.49
CA ILE A 166 -7.62 -3.19 -9.79
C ILE A 166 -8.49 -2.20 -9.00
N PHE A 167 -7.89 -1.32 -8.19
CA PHE A 167 -8.61 -0.28 -7.45
C PHE A 167 -9.37 0.64 -8.39
N GLU A 168 -8.77 1.03 -9.51
CA GLU A 168 -9.42 1.84 -10.54
C GLU A 168 -10.61 1.13 -11.17
N LYS A 169 -10.51 -0.16 -11.50
CA LYS A 169 -11.65 -0.91 -12.06
C LYS A 169 -12.76 -1.16 -11.05
N ILE A 170 -12.41 -1.32 -9.78
CA ILE A 170 -13.37 -1.53 -8.70
C ILE A 170 -14.09 -0.21 -8.37
N ASN A 171 -13.37 0.90 -8.28
CA ASN A 171 -13.91 2.22 -7.94
C ASN A 171 -14.52 2.95 -9.16
N GLY A 172 -14.00 2.71 -10.35
CA GLY A 172 -14.44 3.30 -11.63
C GLY A 172 -15.76 2.74 -12.17
N TYR A 173 -16.52 2.01 -11.34
CA TYR A 173 -17.85 1.50 -11.71
C TYR A 173 -18.86 2.61 -12.04
N LYS A 174 -18.56 3.89 -11.74
CA LYS A 174 -19.45 5.02 -12.07
C LYS A 174 -18.82 6.16 -12.87
N ASP A 175 -17.54 6.48 -12.70
CA ASP A 175 -16.94 7.66 -13.33
C ASP A 175 -15.74 7.30 -14.20
N GLY A 176 -15.80 7.71 -15.47
CA GLY A 176 -14.79 7.43 -16.50
C GLY A 176 -13.43 8.04 -16.17
N SER A 177 -12.60 7.28 -15.46
CA SER A 177 -11.21 7.62 -15.19
C SER A 177 -10.38 7.49 -16.46
N PHE A 178 -9.79 8.61 -16.90
CA PHE A 178 -8.79 8.63 -17.97
C PHE A 178 -7.40 8.70 -17.35
N PHE A 179 -6.59 7.67 -17.60
CA PHE A 179 -5.24 7.54 -17.08
C PHE A 179 -4.29 8.54 -17.77
N THR A 180 -3.55 9.31 -16.97
CA THR A 180 -2.40 10.10 -17.46
C THR A 180 -1.18 9.18 -17.49
N PRO A 181 -0.53 8.96 -18.65
CA PRO A 181 0.66 8.10 -18.73
C PRO A 181 1.72 8.46 -17.68
N SER A 182 2.31 7.46 -17.01
CA SER A 182 3.21 7.68 -15.87
C SER A 182 4.38 8.63 -16.17
N PHE A 183 4.93 8.59 -17.39
CA PHE A 183 6.00 9.52 -17.80
C PHE A 183 5.56 10.99 -17.84
N ILE A 184 4.30 11.27 -18.18
CA ILE A 184 3.73 12.62 -18.16
C ILE A 184 3.57 13.07 -16.71
N THR A 185 3.03 12.20 -15.86
CA THR A 185 2.87 12.46 -14.42
C THR A 185 4.20 12.78 -13.76
N MET A 186 5.21 11.94 -13.96
CA MET A 186 6.56 12.16 -13.44
C MET A 186 7.16 13.49 -13.91
N TYR A 187 7.05 13.80 -15.20
CA TYR A 187 7.56 15.07 -15.74
C TYR A 187 6.88 16.28 -15.09
N MET A 188 5.55 16.22 -14.93
CA MET A 188 4.80 17.28 -14.25
C MET A 188 5.21 17.43 -12.80
N CYS A 189 5.35 16.32 -12.06
CA CYS A 189 5.80 16.31 -10.67
C CYS A 189 7.19 16.94 -10.54
N ARG A 190 8.16 16.48 -11.34
CA ARG A 190 9.54 16.99 -11.35
C ARG A 190 9.62 18.49 -11.57
N GLU A 191 8.96 18.98 -12.62
CA GLU A 191 8.98 20.40 -12.98
C GLU A 191 8.29 21.28 -11.93
N THR A 192 7.19 20.80 -11.36
CA THR A 192 6.39 21.56 -10.40
C THR A 192 7.06 21.59 -9.03
N ILE A 193 7.47 20.43 -8.53
CA ILE A 193 8.04 20.28 -7.19
C ILE A 193 9.39 21.01 -7.11
N SER A 194 10.25 20.87 -8.12
CA SER A 194 11.53 21.60 -8.15
C SER A 194 11.33 23.11 -8.01
N LYS A 195 10.38 23.69 -8.75
CA LYS A 195 10.08 25.13 -8.70
C LYS A 195 9.53 25.55 -7.34
N VAL A 196 8.60 24.78 -6.78
CA VAL A 196 8.01 25.05 -5.47
C VAL A 196 9.06 24.99 -4.35
N VAL A 197 9.95 23.99 -4.38
CA VAL A 197 11.05 23.87 -3.42
C VAL A 197 11.98 25.08 -3.53
N ILE A 198 12.37 25.48 -4.75
CA ILE A 198 13.23 26.66 -4.95
C ILE A 198 12.58 27.92 -4.39
N GLN A 199 11.31 28.14 -4.73
CA GLN A 199 10.55 29.29 -4.22
C GLN A 199 10.49 29.27 -2.69
N LYS A 200 10.22 28.12 -2.08
CA LYS A 200 10.07 27.99 -0.63
C LYS A 200 11.36 28.32 0.14
N PHE A 201 12.50 27.83 -0.35
CA PHE A 201 13.80 28.17 0.22
C PHE A 201 14.13 29.64 0.04
N ASN A 202 13.93 30.20 -1.15
CA ASN A 202 14.18 31.62 -1.41
C ASN A 202 13.31 32.53 -0.55
N GLU A 203 12.03 32.24 -0.37
CA GLU A 203 11.12 33.01 0.48
C GLU A 203 11.52 32.94 1.96
N THR A 204 11.87 31.74 2.45
CA THR A 204 12.17 31.54 3.87
C THR A 204 13.55 32.07 4.26
N LYS A 205 14.54 31.92 3.38
CA LYS A 205 15.94 32.28 3.64
C LYS A 205 16.38 33.60 3.00
N SER A 206 15.51 34.24 2.21
CA SER A 206 15.85 35.39 1.37
C SER A 206 17.02 35.12 0.41
N TRP A 207 17.16 33.86 -0.03
CA TRP A 207 18.13 33.46 -1.05
C TRP A 207 17.67 33.86 -2.46
N LYS A 208 18.59 33.75 -3.43
CA LYS A 208 18.33 34.01 -4.86
C LYS A 208 18.73 32.81 -5.72
N CYS A 209 18.43 31.60 -5.25
CA CYS A 209 18.74 30.38 -5.97
C CYS A 209 17.80 30.22 -7.18
N GLN A 210 18.34 29.78 -8.31
CA GLN A 210 17.58 29.44 -9.52
C GLN A 210 17.52 27.94 -9.79
N THR A 211 18.40 27.16 -9.13
CA THR A 211 18.52 25.72 -9.34
C THR A 211 18.60 24.96 -8.02
N ILE A 212 18.21 23.69 -8.02
CA ILE A 212 18.35 22.79 -6.86
C ILE A 212 19.81 22.68 -6.40
N ASN A 213 20.76 22.67 -7.35
CA ASN A 213 22.20 22.65 -7.05
C ASN A 213 22.71 23.90 -6.35
N GLU A 214 22.08 25.06 -6.54
CA GLU A 214 22.41 26.26 -5.76
C GLU A 214 21.91 26.13 -4.32
N ILE A 215 20.70 25.62 -4.13
CA ILE A 215 20.14 25.37 -2.80
C ILE A 215 21.02 24.38 -2.03
N TYR A 216 21.42 23.28 -2.66
CA TYR A 216 22.34 22.30 -2.07
C TYR A 216 23.61 22.94 -1.51
N ARG A 217 24.18 23.92 -2.23
CA ARG A 217 25.42 24.60 -1.83
C ARG A 217 25.22 25.60 -0.69
N GLU A 218 24.04 26.19 -0.58
CA GLU A 218 23.67 27.14 0.49
C GLU A 218 23.21 26.44 1.78
N ILE A 219 22.84 25.15 1.72
CA ILE A 219 22.45 24.39 2.91
C ILE A 219 23.68 24.11 3.78
N HIS A 220 23.66 24.68 4.99
CA HIS A 220 24.64 24.40 6.05
C HIS A 220 24.01 23.71 7.27
N ASP A 221 22.71 23.93 7.51
CA ASP A 221 21.95 23.28 8.57
C ASP A 221 20.92 22.33 7.95
N ILE A 222 21.16 21.02 8.13
CA ILE A 222 20.31 19.95 7.59
C ILE A 222 18.97 19.89 8.31
N ALA A 223 18.91 20.18 9.62
CA ALA A 223 17.68 20.11 10.39
C ALA A 223 16.73 21.23 9.96
N GLU A 224 17.24 22.45 9.86
CA GLU A 224 16.46 23.58 9.40
C GLU A 224 16.02 23.42 7.94
N ALA A 225 16.91 22.97 7.05
CA ALA A 225 16.54 22.71 5.66
C ALA A 225 15.44 21.64 5.55
N ASN A 226 15.47 20.62 6.41
CA ASN A 226 14.41 19.62 6.54
C ASN A 226 13.07 20.25 6.94
N GLU A 227 13.05 21.15 7.92
CA GLU A 227 11.83 21.83 8.35
C GLU A 227 11.21 22.65 7.22
N ILE A 228 12.03 23.41 6.49
CA ILE A 228 11.58 24.19 5.32
C ILE A 228 11.01 23.25 4.25
N TYR A 229 11.74 22.19 3.91
CA TYR A 229 11.32 21.23 2.90
C TYR A 229 10.00 20.53 3.27
N ASN A 230 9.89 20.03 4.51
CA ASN A 230 8.70 19.34 5.02
C ASN A 230 7.49 20.28 5.20
N SER A 231 7.69 21.60 5.10
CA SER A 231 6.59 22.58 5.12
C SER A 231 5.88 22.73 3.77
N VAL A 232 6.44 22.17 2.69
CA VAL A 232 5.78 22.12 1.37
C VAL A 232 4.47 21.33 1.47
N ARG A 233 3.43 21.81 0.79
CA ARG A 233 2.09 21.19 0.74
C ARG A 233 1.69 21.03 -0.72
N ILE A 234 1.28 19.82 -1.09
CA ILE A 234 0.81 19.47 -2.43
C ILE A 234 -0.66 19.09 -2.31
N CYS A 235 -1.48 19.52 -3.26
CA CYS A 235 -2.90 19.20 -3.31
C CYS A 235 -3.26 18.82 -4.75
N ASP A 236 -3.95 17.69 -4.91
CA ASP A 236 -4.60 17.28 -6.15
C ASP A 236 -6.13 17.29 -5.92
N PRO A 237 -6.85 18.31 -6.42
CA PRO A 237 -8.30 18.43 -6.24
C PRO A 237 -9.11 17.33 -6.95
N ALA A 238 -8.52 16.61 -7.91
CA ALA A 238 -9.17 15.58 -8.72
C ALA A 238 -8.35 14.29 -8.73
N VAL A 239 -7.92 13.88 -7.54
CA VAL A 239 -6.92 12.84 -7.29
C VAL A 239 -7.18 11.48 -7.95
N GLY A 240 -8.44 11.13 -8.22
CA GLY A 240 -8.80 9.84 -8.83
C GLY A 240 -8.19 8.66 -8.06
N SER A 241 -7.32 7.89 -8.72
CA SER A 241 -6.61 6.75 -8.12
C SER A 241 -5.45 7.11 -7.20
N GLY A 242 -5.07 8.39 -7.09
CA GLY A 242 -3.96 8.83 -6.26
C GLY A 242 -2.59 8.77 -6.92
N HIS A 243 -2.50 8.32 -8.17
CA HIS A 243 -1.23 8.13 -8.88
C HIS A 243 -0.36 9.40 -8.87
N PHE A 244 -0.93 10.58 -9.15
CA PHE A 244 -0.18 11.83 -9.12
C PHE A 244 0.47 12.13 -7.77
N LEU A 245 -0.22 11.84 -6.66
CA LEU A 245 0.32 12.05 -5.32
C LEU A 245 1.44 11.06 -4.98
N VAL A 246 1.36 9.83 -5.50
CA VAL A 246 2.44 8.83 -5.37
C VAL A 246 3.68 9.30 -6.15
N SER A 247 3.54 9.70 -7.42
CA SER A 247 4.65 10.23 -8.21
C SER A 247 5.24 11.50 -7.57
N ALA A 248 4.40 12.37 -7.01
CA ALA A 248 4.82 13.56 -6.30
C ALA A 248 5.61 13.21 -5.02
N LEU A 249 5.21 12.18 -4.29
CA LEU A 249 5.95 11.69 -3.13
C LEU A 249 7.32 11.14 -3.53
N ASN A 250 7.38 10.33 -4.60
CA ASN A 250 8.65 9.78 -5.11
C ASN A 250 9.62 10.91 -5.48
N GLU A 251 9.15 11.91 -6.24
CA GLU A 251 9.93 13.09 -6.60
C GLU A 251 10.37 13.89 -5.37
N MET A 252 9.49 14.05 -4.38
CA MET A 252 9.84 14.71 -3.12
C MET A 252 10.94 13.94 -2.36
N ILE A 253 10.94 12.62 -2.36
CA ILE A 253 12.00 11.84 -1.68
C ILE A 253 13.32 11.93 -2.47
N PHE A 254 13.24 11.82 -3.80
CA PHE A 254 14.39 11.99 -4.69
C PHE A 254 15.07 13.36 -4.51
N LEU A 255 14.31 14.46 -4.58
CA LEU A 255 14.86 15.81 -4.37
C LEU A 255 15.43 16.01 -2.97
N LYS A 256 14.85 15.36 -1.95
CA LYS A 256 15.38 15.39 -0.59
C LYS A 256 16.76 14.72 -0.51
N SER A 257 16.96 13.63 -1.27
CA SER A 257 18.24 12.97 -1.44
C SER A 257 19.24 13.86 -2.18
N GLU A 258 18.84 14.47 -3.30
CA GLU A 258 19.70 15.38 -4.09
C GLU A 258 20.16 16.61 -3.29
N LEU A 259 19.30 17.14 -2.42
CA LEU A 259 19.64 18.22 -1.50
C LEU A 259 20.52 17.78 -0.33
N GLY A 260 20.80 16.49 -0.16
CA GLY A 260 21.61 15.96 0.93
C GLY A 260 20.96 16.07 2.31
N ILE A 261 19.64 16.27 2.36
CA ILE A 261 18.86 16.46 3.59
C ILE A 261 17.97 15.26 3.91
N LEU A 262 18.05 14.18 3.13
CA LEU A 262 17.40 12.92 3.46
C LEU A 262 18.13 12.25 4.64
N THR A 263 17.49 12.25 5.80
CA THR A 263 18.06 11.79 7.07
C THR A 263 17.26 10.65 7.69
N ASP A 264 17.91 9.86 8.54
CA ASP A 264 17.25 8.87 9.39
C ASP A 264 16.55 9.51 10.61
N LYS A 265 15.91 8.67 11.43
CA LYS A 265 15.22 9.10 12.67
C LYS A 265 16.14 9.78 13.70
N SER A 266 17.45 9.59 13.58
CA SER A 266 18.47 10.19 14.45
C SER A 266 19.08 11.46 13.84
N GLY A 267 18.58 11.91 12.68
CA GLY A 267 19.08 13.08 11.96
C GLY A 267 20.35 12.82 11.16
N LYS A 268 20.79 11.56 11.04
CA LYS A 268 22.00 11.22 10.27
C LYS A 268 21.67 11.18 8.78
N PRO A 269 22.44 11.87 7.91
CA PRO A 269 22.23 11.82 6.47
C PRO A 269 22.43 10.43 5.86
N LEU A 270 21.52 10.02 4.97
CA LEU A 270 21.57 8.75 4.25
C LEU A 270 22.46 8.83 2.99
N LYS A 271 23.74 9.22 3.17
CA LYS A 271 24.68 9.51 2.07
C LYS A 271 25.18 8.29 1.30
N ASP A 272 25.08 7.10 1.88
CA ASP A 272 25.59 5.86 1.28
C ASP A 272 24.61 5.22 0.28
N TYR A 273 23.42 5.83 0.12
CA TYR A 273 22.38 5.35 -0.78
C TYR A 273 22.23 6.30 -1.96
N ARG A 274 21.96 5.74 -3.13
CA ARG A 274 21.57 6.50 -4.31
C ARG A 274 20.08 6.28 -4.51
N VAL A 275 19.32 7.37 -4.44
CA VAL A 275 17.89 7.35 -4.73
C VAL A 275 17.70 7.69 -6.22
N ALA A 276 16.92 6.90 -6.92
CA ALA A 276 16.51 7.12 -8.30
C ALA A 276 15.00 6.91 -8.46
N ILE A 277 14.45 7.45 -9.55
CA ILE A 277 13.06 7.14 -9.95
C ILE A 277 13.11 6.49 -11.32
N GLU A 278 12.68 5.24 -11.41
CA GLU A 278 12.62 4.47 -12.65
C GLU A 278 11.19 3.97 -12.84
N ASN A 279 10.59 4.22 -14.00
CA ASN A 279 9.21 3.82 -14.30
C ASN A 279 8.17 4.23 -13.22
N ASP A 280 8.35 5.42 -12.64
CA ASP A 280 7.52 5.97 -11.56
C ASP A 280 7.64 5.26 -10.20
N GLU A 281 8.66 4.42 -10.04
CA GLU A 281 9.01 3.75 -8.79
C GLU A 281 10.31 4.32 -8.21
N LEU A 282 10.34 4.49 -6.88
CA LEU A 282 11.52 4.93 -6.15
C LEU A 282 12.45 3.74 -5.89
N ILE A 283 13.73 3.86 -6.26
CA ILE A 283 14.77 2.83 -6.13
C ILE A 283 15.96 3.37 -5.33
#